data_AF-A0A6B3NWB4-F1
#
_entry.id   AF-A0A6B3NWB4-F1
#
_cell.length_a   1.000
_cell.length_b   1.000
_cell.length_c   1.000
_cell.angle_alpha   90.00
_cell.angle_beta   90.00
_cell.angle_gamma   90.00
#
_symmetry.space_group_name_H-M   'P 1'
#
loop_
_entity.id
_entity.type
_entity.pdbx_description
1 polymer ?
#
loop_
_entity_poly.entity_id
_entity_poly.type
_entity_poly.pdbx_seq_one_letter_code
_entity_poly.pdbx_strand_id
1 'polypeptide(L)'
;MVDDFLSSSDLSSYSDNCCDRTPFRSASAIAIFLIVGHNLFDNVQAEQLGNIGWIWTILHEQKMIEPISGFRLFILYPLIPWIGVMALGYAFGTLFEMEKERRLQLLINIGLSTIAAFIIIRATNIYGDPNPWSIQSNFPNTLLSFIDCHKYPPSLLYLLITLGLAILLLYCLKKTKIRYFKPLIILGQQPLFFYVIHIYLIHLTAILFALYRYGIEPFTFSQVGISWKPKEFGYDLPIVYLIWLLIIFLLYIICDWFAKYKKKHRGKWWLNYL
;
A
#
# COMPACT_ATOMS: atom_id res chain seq x y z
N MET A 1 -20.09 10.82 18.79
CA MET A 1 -20.35 9.35 18.71
C MET A 1 -19.06 8.58 18.41
N VAL A 2 -17.95 9.05 19.00
CA VAL A 2 -16.70 8.30 19.20
C VAL A 2 -16.23 8.55 20.66
N ASP A 3 -17.15 8.92 21.55
CA ASP A 3 -16.78 9.57 22.83
C ASP A 3 -17.03 8.69 24.07
N ASP A 4 -17.49 7.45 23.91
CA ASP A 4 -17.90 6.59 25.05
C ASP A 4 -17.06 5.32 25.22
N PHE A 5 -15.78 5.31 24.83
CA PHE A 5 -14.91 4.14 25.03
C PHE A 5 -13.81 4.30 26.08
N LEU A 6 -13.80 5.39 26.86
CA LEU A 6 -12.82 5.58 27.92
C LEU A 6 -13.51 5.72 29.27
N SER A 7 -13.60 4.60 29.97
CA SER A 7 -13.88 4.54 31.41
C SER A 7 -12.87 5.41 32.14
N SER A 8 -13.37 6.36 32.93
CA SER A 8 -12.66 7.49 33.52
C SER A 8 -11.88 7.17 34.80
N SER A 9 -11.33 5.96 34.96
CA SER A 9 -10.61 5.55 36.17
C SER A 9 -9.11 5.29 36.01
N ASP A 10 -8.57 5.22 34.78
CA ASP A 10 -7.15 4.88 34.56
C ASP A 10 -6.28 6.04 34.04
N LEU A 11 -6.83 7.25 33.93
CA LEU A 11 -6.17 8.39 33.27
C LEU A 11 -5.28 9.26 34.17
N SER A 12 -5.11 8.93 35.45
CA SER A 12 -4.29 9.75 36.37
C SER A 12 -2.86 9.23 36.62
N SER A 13 -2.43 8.12 36.00
CA SER A 13 -1.10 7.55 36.23
C SER A 13 -0.12 7.67 35.04
N TYR A 14 -0.54 8.24 33.91
CA TYR A 14 0.25 8.25 32.68
C TYR A 14 0.94 9.59 32.33
N SER A 15 0.90 10.60 33.21
CA SER A 15 1.44 11.93 32.87
C SER A 15 2.95 12.09 33.04
N ASP A 16 3.65 11.19 33.76
CA ASP A 16 4.96 11.55 34.33
C ASP A 16 6.17 10.67 33.94
N ASN A 17 6.14 9.94 32.81
CA ASN A 17 7.32 9.17 32.38
C ASN A 17 7.89 9.60 31.02
N CYS A 18 8.85 10.53 31.06
CA CYS A 18 9.73 10.84 29.92
C CYS A 18 10.62 9.63 29.52
N CYS A 19 10.80 8.65 30.41
CA CYS A 19 11.60 7.43 30.20
C CYS A 19 10.91 6.32 29.37
N ASP A 20 9.58 6.28 29.30
CA ASP A 20 8.83 5.17 28.66
C ASP A 20 8.74 5.27 27.12
N ARG A 21 9.23 6.36 26.51
CA ARG A 21 9.24 6.53 25.04
C ARG A 21 10.54 6.05 24.37
N THR A 22 11.51 5.55 25.14
CA THR A 22 12.78 5.05 24.62
C THR A 22 12.62 3.87 23.64
N PRO A 23 11.74 2.87 23.85
CA PRO A 23 11.59 1.74 22.92
C PRO A 23 11.02 2.18 21.56
N PHE A 24 10.17 3.21 21.59
CA PHE A 24 9.53 3.76 20.41
C PHE A 24 10.51 4.52 19.52
N ARG A 25 11.40 5.32 20.13
CA ARG A 25 12.43 6.07 19.39
C ARG A 25 13.44 5.11 18.76
N SER A 26 13.86 4.07 19.47
CA SER A 26 14.76 3.05 18.91
C SER A 26 14.09 2.26 17.79
N ALA A 27 12.82 1.83 17.95
CA ALA A 27 12.09 1.13 16.90
C ALA A 27 11.92 1.98 15.63
N SER A 28 11.62 3.27 15.80
CA SER A 28 11.50 4.21 14.68
C SER A 28 12.84 4.43 13.97
N ALA A 29 13.95 4.56 14.72
CA ALA A 29 15.28 4.71 14.15
C ALA A 29 15.71 3.46 13.36
N ILE A 30 15.45 2.26 13.90
CA ILE A 30 15.71 0.98 13.21
C ILE A 30 14.86 0.89 11.94
N ALA A 31 13.58 1.23 12.02
CA ALA A 31 12.69 1.23 10.87
C ALA A 31 13.16 2.16 9.74
N ILE A 32 13.56 3.39 10.09
CA ILE A 32 14.12 4.36 9.15
C ILE A 32 15.43 3.82 8.56
N PHE A 33 16.30 3.23 9.38
CA PHE A 33 17.55 2.63 8.90
C PHE A 33 17.29 1.50 7.90
N LEU A 34 16.33 0.61 8.17
CA LEU A 34 15.95 -0.45 7.24
C LEU A 34 15.41 0.12 5.93
N ILE A 35 14.48 1.09 5.99
CA ILE A 35 13.90 1.71 4.80
C ILE A 35 14.96 2.47 3.99
N VAL A 36 15.79 3.28 4.64
CA VAL A 36 16.78 4.10 3.96
C VAL A 36 17.95 3.27 3.46
N GLY A 37 18.36 2.21 4.17
CA GLY A 37 19.55 1.43 3.87
C GLY A 37 19.32 0.23 2.96
N HIS A 38 18.10 -0.30 2.82
CA HIS A 38 17.90 -1.57 2.11
C HIS A 38 18.34 -1.52 0.64
N ASN A 39 18.19 -0.38 -0.06
CA ASN A 39 18.61 -0.27 -1.47
C ASN A 39 20.14 -0.34 -1.67
N LEU A 40 20.95 -0.19 -0.61
CA LEU A 40 22.39 -0.43 -0.69
C LEU A 40 22.72 -1.90 -1.02
N PHE A 41 21.79 -2.81 -0.72
CA PHE A 41 21.98 -4.24 -0.92
C PHE A 41 21.35 -4.77 -2.21
N ASP A 42 20.81 -3.89 -3.08
CA ASP A 42 20.15 -4.30 -4.34
C ASP A 42 21.08 -5.06 -5.30
N ASN A 43 22.41 -4.89 -5.16
CA ASN A 43 23.41 -5.62 -5.96
C ASN A 43 23.82 -6.98 -5.38
N VAL A 44 23.35 -7.33 -4.17
CA VAL A 44 23.65 -8.61 -3.52
C VAL A 44 22.59 -9.63 -3.91
N GLN A 45 23.03 -10.68 -4.61
CA GLN A 45 22.15 -11.76 -5.06
C GLN A 45 22.26 -12.97 -4.12
N ALA A 46 21.15 -13.67 -3.89
CA ALA A 46 21.09 -14.85 -3.04
C ALA A 46 22.10 -15.94 -3.47
N GLU A 47 22.38 -16.10 -4.76
CA GLU A 47 23.38 -17.05 -5.27
C GLU A 47 24.77 -16.79 -4.72
N GLN A 48 25.13 -15.51 -4.54
CA GLN A 48 26.43 -15.11 -4.03
C GLN A 48 26.63 -15.52 -2.56
N LEU A 49 25.52 -15.78 -1.86
CA LEU A 49 25.50 -16.14 -0.43
C LEU A 49 25.45 -17.67 -0.22
N GLY A 50 25.45 -18.47 -1.28
CA GLY A 50 25.49 -19.94 -1.20
C GLY A 50 24.34 -20.51 -0.36
N ASN A 51 24.68 -21.34 0.64
CA ASN A 51 23.70 -22.09 1.44
C ASN A 51 22.74 -21.23 2.28
N ILE A 52 23.06 -19.95 2.51
CA ILE A 52 22.17 -19.01 3.24
C ILE A 52 21.39 -18.09 2.29
N GLY A 53 21.55 -18.23 0.97
CA GLY A 53 20.87 -17.41 -0.03
C GLY A 53 19.34 -17.43 0.06
N TRP A 54 18.75 -18.55 0.51
CA TRP A 54 17.30 -18.65 0.69
C TRP A 54 16.77 -17.66 1.74
N ILE A 55 17.56 -17.34 2.78
CA ILE A 55 17.21 -16.32 3.78
C ILE A 55 17.16 -14.96 3.10
N TRP A 56 18.16 -14.67 2.26
CA TRP A 56 18.24 -13.41 1.52
C TRP A 56 17.06 -13.23 0.55
N THR A 57 16.62 -14.30 -0.11
CA THR A 57 15.43 -14.26 -0.96
C THR A 57 14.16 -13.91 -0.17
N ILE A 58 14.00 -14.45 1.03
CA ILE A 58 12.84 -14.11 1.88
C ILE A 58 12.93 -12.67 2.39
N LEU A 59 14.14 -12.21 2.73
CA LEU A 59 14.32 -10.92 3.39
C LEU A 59 14.38 -9.75 2.41
N HIS A 60 15.01 -9.89 1.26
CA HIS A 60 15.38 -8.75 0.41
C HIS A 60 15.12 -8.95 -1.09
N GLU A 61 15.35 -10.14 -1.63
CA GLU A 61 15.35 -10.36 -3.09
C GLU A 61 14.05 -11.01 -3.60
N GLN A 62 13.35 -10.34 -4.53
CA GLN A 62 12.21 -10.94 -5.24
C GLN A 62 12.69 -11.96 -6.26
N LYS A 63 12.27 -13.22 -6.11
CA LYS A 63 12.76 -14.31 -6.96
C LYS A 63 11.83 -15.51 -7.03
N MET A 64 11.91 -16.24 -8.14
CA MET A 64 11.35 -17.59 -8.25
C MET A 64 12.40 -18.61 -7.80
N ILE A 65 12.06 -19.39 -6.78
CA ILE A 65 12.87 -20.50 -6.29
C ILE A 65 12.17 -21.83 -6.57
N GLU A 66 12.93 -22.91 -6.68
CA GLU A 66 12.41 -24.26 -6.86
C GLU A 66 12.94 -25.16 -5.73
N PRO A 67 12.32 -25.11 -4.53
CA PRO A 67 12.82 -25.86 -3.36
C PRO A 67 12.74 -27.37 -3.55
N ILE A 68 11.79 -27.82 -4.36
CA ILE A 68 11.53 -29.22 -4.71
C ILE A 68 11.30 -29.27 -6.22
N SER A 69 11.87 -30.27 -6.89
CA SER A 69 11.72 -30.46 -8.35
C SER A 69 10.25 -30.39 -8.78
N GLY A 70 9.94 -29.49 -9.71
CA GLY A 70 8.58 -29.24 -10.21
C GLY A 70 7.74 -28.28 -9.36
N PHE A 71 8.21 -27.88 -8.17
CA PHE A 71 7.51 -26.93 -7.30
C PHE A 71 8.21 -25.58 -7.29
N ARG A 72 7.66 -24.64 -8.07
CA ARG A 72 8.16 -23.27 -8.17
C ARG A 72 7.41 -22.38 -7.17
N LEU A 73 8.17 -21.75 -6.28
CA LEU A 73 7.67 -20.74 -5.35
C LEU A 73 8.16 -19.37 -5.81
N PHE A 74 7.23 -18.44 -6.01
CA PHE A 74 7.56 -17.06 -6.35
C PHE A 74 7.47 -16.17 -5.11
N ILE A 75 8.62 -15.71 -4.64
CA ILE A 75 8.72 -14.78 -3.50
C ILE A 75 8.55 -13.37 -4.05
N LEU A 76 7.31 -12.86 -3.97
CA LEU A 76 6.92 -11.54 -4.50
C LEU A 76 7.10 -10.40 -3.48
N TYR A 77 7.13 -10.70 -2.19
CA TYR A 77 7.14 -9.68 -1.12
C TYR A 77 8.29 -9.91 -0.12
N PRO A 78 9.51 -9.44 -0.42
CA PRO A 78 10.64 -9.53 0.50
C PRO A 78 10.39 -8.73 1.79
N LEU A 79 10.73 -9.29 2.95
CA LEU A 79 10.24 -8.81 4.25
C LEU A 79 10.85 -7.49 4.74
N ILE A 80 12.14 -7.24 4.50
CA ILE A 80 12.90 -6.12 5.09
C ILE A 80 12.18 -4.77 4.93
N PRO A 81 11.84 -4.33 3.71
CA PRO A 81 11.25 -3.01 3.55
C PRO A 81 9.85 -2.93 4.17
N TRP A 82 9.07 -4.01 4.15
CA TRP A 82 7.71 -4.03 4.74
C TRP A 82 7.74 -4.00 6.27
N ILE A 83 8.68 -4.70 6.92
CA ILE A 83 8.85 -4.66 8.38
C ILE A 83 9.20 -3.24 8.82
N GLY A 84 10.10 -2.56 8.10
CA GLY A 84 10.42 -1.15 8.35
C GLY A 84 9.18 -0.26 8.26
N VAL A 85 8.40 -0.38 7.19
CA VAL A 85 7.18 0.43 7.00
C VAL A 85 6.13 0.16 8.09
N MET A 86 5.93 -1.11 8.47
CA MET A 86 4.99 -1.49 9.53
C MET A 86 5.40 -0.92 10.89
N ALA A 87 6.68 -1.03 11.25
CA ALA A 87 7.21 -0.47 12.49
C ALA A 87 7.10 1.06 12.52
N LEU A 88 7.43 1.73 11.41
CA LEU A 88 7.28 3.18 11.28
C LEU A 88 5.81 3.62 11.30
N GLY A 89 4.90 2.82 10.73
CA GLY A 89 3.46 3.06 10.76
C GLY A 89 2.87 2.93 12.17
N TYR A 90 3.30 1.92 12.93
CA TYR A 90 2.96 1.81 14.36
C TYR A 90 3.45 3.04 15.11
N ALA A 91 4.67 3.47 14.82
CA ALA A 91 5.22 4.66 15.44
C ALA A 91 4.37 5.91 15.12
N PHE A 92 4.10 6.12 13.84
CA PHE A 92 3.28 7.22 13.32
C PHE A 92 1.88 7.30 13.97
N GLY A 93 1.31 6.17 14.39
CA GLY A 93 0.04 6.11 15.12
C GLY A 93 0.00 6.95 16.39
N THR A 94 1.12 7.08 17.12
CA THR A 94 1.18 7.89 18.35
C THR A 94 1.04 9.39 18.10
N LEU A 95 1.25 9.87 16.87
CA LEU A 95 0.99 11.27 16.51
C LEU A 95 -0.49 11.63 16.70
N PHE A 96 -1.38 10.65 16.70
CA PHE A 96 -2.82 10.88 16.86
C PHE A 96 -3.26 11.12 18.30
N GLU A 97 -2.42 10.82 19.28
CA GLU A 97 -2.61 11.15 20.70
C GLU A 97 -2.26 12.61 21.00
N MET A 98 -1.55 13.29 20.09
CA MET A 98 -1.18 14.68 20.24
C MET A 98 -2.37 15.63 20.00
N GLU A 99 -2.27 16.84 20.55
CA GLU A 99 -3.16 17.95 20.27
C GLU A 99 -3.28 18.19 18.75
N LYS A 100 -4.50 18.54 18.31
CA LYS A 100 -4.87 18.61 16.89
C LYS A 100 -3.96 19.54 16.10
N GLU A 101 -3.67 20.73 16.62
CA GLU A 101 -2.87 21.77 15.99
C GLU A 101 -1.44 21.28 15.76
N ARG A 102 -0.81 20.74 16.81
CA ARG A 102 0.53 20.15 16.75
C ARG A 102 0.60 18.97 15.79
N ARG A 103 -0.40 18.08 15.83
CA ARG A 103 -0.50 16.93 14.91
C ARG A 103 -0.57 17.38 13.46
N LEU A 104 -1.40 18.39 13.14
CA LEU A 104 -1.53 18.90 11.78
C LEU A 104 -0.23 19.51 11.26
N GLN A 105 0.49 20.26 12.10
CA GLN A 105 1.82 20.80 11.75
C GLN A 105 2.83 19.68 11.48
N LEU A 106 2.84 18.62 12.29
CA LEU A 106 3.70 17.47 12.05
C LEU A 106 3.34 16.73 10.75
N LEU A 107 2.06 16.51 10.47
CA LEU A 107 1.63 15.83 9.24
C LEU A 107 2.06 16.60 7.98
N ILE A 108 1.85 17.92 7.93
CA ILE A 108 2.26 18.71 6.77
C ILE A 108 3.79 18.75 6.63
N ASN A 109 4.52 18.90 7.74
CA ASN A 109 5.99 18.95 7.70
C ASN A 109 6.58 17.61 7.27
N ILE A 110 6.09 16.49 7.82
CA ILE A 110 6.54 15.14 7.42
C ILE A 110 6.20 14.91 5.95
N GLY A 111 4.95 15.14 5.53
CA GLY A 111 4.53 14.92 4.15
C GLY A 111 5.34 15.73 3.13
N LEU A 112 5.56 17.03 3.38
CA LEU A 112 6.37 17.89 2.51
C LEU A 112 7.84 17.50 2.54
N SER A 113 8.41 17.17 3.70
CA SER A 113 9.82 16.77 3.82
C SER A 113 10.09 15.47 3.07
N THR A 114 9.17 14.49 3.16
CA THR A 114 9.29 13.21 2.46
C THR A 114 9.19 13.39 0.94
N ILE A 115 8.27 14.25 0.46
CA ILE A 115 8.19 14.57 -0.99
C ILE A 115 9.42 15.34 -1.47
N ALA A 116 9.91 16.30 -0.68
CA ALA A 116 11.13 17.02 -1.01
C ALA A 116 12.34 16.06 -1.10
N ALA A 117 12.47 15.15 -0.13
CA ALA A 117 13.49 14.11 -0.16
C ALA A 117 13.38 13.22 -1.41
N PHE A 118 12.15 12.82 -1.78
CA PHE A 118 11.91 12.09 -3.04
C PHE A 118 12.44 12.88 -4.23
N ILE A 119 12.06 14.15 -4.40
CA ILE A 119 12.45 14.96 -5.56
C ILE A 119 13.98 15.11 -5.62
N ILE A 120 14.62 15.43 -4.50
CA ILE A 120 16.07 15.65 -4.43
C ILE A 120 16.83 14.36 -4.77
N ILE A 121 16.49 13.24 -4.12
CA ILE A 121 17.18 11.97 -4.34
C ILE A 121 16.89 11.45 -5.76
N ARG A 122 15.63 11.48 -6.21
CA ARG A 122 15.23 11.01 -7.55
C ARG A 122 15.92 11.80 -8.65
N ALA A 123 16.08 13.12 -8.50
CA ALA A 123 16.76 13.96 -9.49
C ALA A 123 18.23 13.55 -9.74
N THR A 124 18.90 12.93 -8.77
CA THR A 124 20.30 12.48 -8.93
C THR A 124 20.45 11.19 -9.74
N ASN A 125 19.42 10.33 -9.79
CA ASN A 125 19.52 8.97 -10.36
C ASN A 125 20.59 8.05 -9.72
N ILE A 126 21.14 8.40 -8.54
CA ILE A 126 22.23 7.64 -7.91
C ILE A 126 21.71 6.58 -6.94
N TYR A 127 20.64 6.87 -6.19
CA TYR A 127 20.23 6.05 -5.05
C TYR A 127 18.71 5.97 -4.88
N GLY A 128 18.26 4.89 -4.23
CA GLY A 128 16.89 4.74 -3.72
C GLY A 128 15.88 4.19 -4.70
N ASP A 129 16.29 3.85 -5.92
CA ASP A 129 15.52 3.06 -6.88
C ASP A 129 16.47 2.33 -7.85
N PRO A 130 16.26 1.03 -8.12
CA PRO A 130 17.08 0.29 -9.08
C PRO A 130 16.84 0.72 -10.54
N ASN A 131 15.73 1.40 -10.84
CA ASN A 131 15.37 1.86 -12.18
C ASN A 131 15.57 3.39 -12.30
N PRO A 132 16.67 3.86 -12.92
CA PRO A 132 16.87 5.28 -13.13
C PRO A 132 15.82 5.84 -14.09
N TRP A 133 15.32 7.05 -13.82
CA TRP A 133 14.43 7.73 -14.76
C TRP A 133 15.22 8.26 -15.95
N SER A 134 14.55 8.44 -17.09
CA SER A 134 15.17 8.93 -18.32
C SER A 134 14.30 9.98 -19.00
N ILE A 135 14.95 10.86 -19.78
CA ILE A 135 14.26 11.85 -20.60
C ILE A 135 13.57 11.12 -21.75
N GLN A 136 12.28 11.40 -21.92
CA GLN A 136 11.44 10.81 -22.96
C GLN A 136 11.17 11.82 -24.08
N SER A 137 10.56 11.35 -25.17
CA SER A 137 10.26 12.16 -26.37
C SER A 137 9.34 13.36 -26.11
N ASN A 138 8.55 13.34 -25.04
CA ASN A 138 7.70 14.45 -24.65
C ASN A 138 7.73 14.64 -23.12
N PHE A 139 7.32 15.84 -22.68
CA PHE A 139 7.33 16.20 -21.27
C PHE A 139 6.44 15.29 -20.39
N PRO A 140 5.19 14.96 -20.78
CA PRO A 140 4.36 14.05 -19.98
C PRO A 140 5.00 12.68 -19.75
N ASN A 141 5.60 12.08 -20.78
CA ASN A 141 6.27 10.79 -20.64
C ASN A 141 7.53 10.89 -19.78
N THR A 142 8.24 12.03 -19.83
CA THR A 142 9.40 12.28 -18.96
C THR A 142 8.95 12.40 -17.51
N LEU A 143 7.85 13.11 -17.25
CA LEU A 143 7.26 13.20 -15.93
C LEU A 143 6.80 11.82 -15.42
N LEU A 144 6.18 11.01 -16.27
CA LEU A 144 5.82 9.63 -15.94
C LEU A 144 7.06 8.79 -15.60
N SER A 145 8.13 8.90 -16.39
CA SER A 145 9.40 8.23 -16.08
C SER A 145 10.00 8.69 -14.75
N PHE A 146 9.87 9.98 -14.41
CA PHE A 146 10.37 10.51 -13.13
C PHE A 146 9.65 9.92 -11.93
N ILE A 147 8.31 9.76 -11.99
CA ILE A 147 7.49 9.21 -10.90
C ILE A 147 7.41 7.68 -10.92
N ASP A 148 7.83 7.02 -12.00
CA ASP A 148 7.88 5.57 -12.12
C ASP A 148 8.97 5.02 -11.21
N CYS A 149 8.57 4.38 -10.11
CA CYS A 149 9.45 3.85 -9.07
C CYS A 149 9.18 2.37 -8.85
N HIS A 150 10.22 1.62 -8.50
CA HIS A 150 10.17 0.20 -8.28
C HIS A 150 9.34 -0.16 -7.05
N LYS A 151 8.22 -0.86 -7.28
CA LYS A 151 7.22 -1.18 -6.25
C LYS A 151 7.51 -2.49 -5.50
N TYR A 152 8.14 -3.46 -6.15
CA TYR A 152 8.33 -4.81 -5.59
C TYR A 152 9.73 -5.33 -5.89
N PRO A 153 10.63 -5.41 -4.87
CA PRO A 153 10.46 -4.86 -3.52
C PRO A 153 10.31 -3.32 -3.55
N PRO A 154 9.60 -2.72 -2.57
CA PRO A 154 9.33 -1.27 -2.60
C PRO A 154 10.61 -0.49 -2.35
N SER A 155 11.05 0.27 -3.35
CA SER A 155 12.23 1.11 -3.25
C SER A 155 12.03 2.26 -2.26
N LEU A 156 13.14 2.83 -1.77
CA LEU A 156 13.10 4.03 -0.93
C LEU A 156 12.31 5.14 -1.61
N LEU A 157 12.55 5.40 -2.90
CA LEU A 157 11.88 6.45 -3.65
C LEU A 157 10.37 6.17 -3.80
N TYR A 158 9.99 4.92 -4.05
CA TYR A 158 8.59 4.49 -4.06
C TYR A 158 7.92 4.78 -2.70
N LEU A 159 8.58 4.45 -1.59
CA LEU A 159 8.06 4.71 -0.24
C LEU A 159 7.96 6.21 0.06
N LEU A 160 8.96 7.01 -0.31
CA LEU A 160 8.97 8.44 -0.06
C LEU A 160 7.79 9.15 -0.76
N ILE A 161 7.59 8.92 -2.06
CA ILE A 161 6.50 9.59 -2.79
C ILE A 161 5.13 9.09 -2.31
N THR A 162 4.95 7.78 -2.12
CA THR A 162 3.65 7.22 -1.75
C THR A 162 3.23 7.56 -0.32
N LEU A 163 4.14 7.44 0.66
CA LEU A 163 3.87 7.83 2.04
C LEU A 163 3.75 9.35 2.18
N GLY A 164 4.58 10.12 1.49
CA GLY A 164 4.50 11.59 1.48
C GLY A 164 3.13 12.08 1.01
N LEU A 165 2.66 11.57 -0.13
CA LEU A 165 1.32 11.89 -0.65
C LEU A 165 0.20 11.41 0.27
N ALA A 166 0.30 10.21 0.84
CA ALA A 166 -0.69 9.68 1.77
C ALA A 166 -0.81 10.52 3.05
N ILE A 167 0.32 10.98 3.60
CA ILE A 167 0.37 11.83 4.80
C ILE A 167 -0.20 13.22 4.51
N LEU A 168 0.10 13.81 3.35
CA LEU A 168 -0.51 15.08 2.95
C LEU A 168 -2.01 14.96 2.70
N LEU A 169 -2.45 13.86 2.07
CA LEU A 169 -3.88 13.57 1.91
C LEU A 169 -4.56 13.47 3.28
N LEU A 170 -3.94 12.79 4.24
CA LEU A 170 -4.43 12.70 5.61
C LEU A 170 -4.51 14.07 6.30
N TYR A 171 -3.52 14.94 6.11
CA TYR A 171 -3.58 16.33 6.57
C TYR A 171 -4.81 17.07 5.99
N CYS A 172 -5.02 16.98 4.68
CA CYS A 172 -6.17 17.59 3.99
C CYS A 172 -7.51 17.06 4.50
N LEU A 173 -7.61 15.74 4.70
CA LEU A 173 -8.82 15.08 5.23
C LEU A 173 -9.12 15.52 6.66
N LYS A 174 -8.10 15.71 7.51
CA LYS A 174 -8.28 16.16 8.90
C LYS A 174 -8.63 17.66 9.00
N LYS A 175 -8.23 18.47 8.02
CA LYS A 175 -8.59 19.89 7.93
C LYS A 175 -10.00 20.11 7.40
N THR A 176 -10.50 19.20 6.57
CA THR A 176 -11.78 19.37 5.85
C THR A 176 -12.97 18.80 6.63
N LYS A 177 -14.17 19.36 6.40
CA LYS A 177 -15.41 18.82 6.97
C LYS A 177 -15.72 17.43 6.38
N ILE A 178 -16.05 16.49 7.26
CA ILE A 178 -16.27 15.06 6.99
C ILE A 178 -17.34 14.78 5.90
N ARG A 179 -18.30 15.70 5.67
CA ARG A 179 -19.45 15.48 4.77
C ARG A 179 -19.04 15.13 3.33
N TYR A 180 -17.99 15.75 2.80
CA TYR A 180 -17.55 15.53 1.42
C TYR A 180 -16.85 14.18 1.22
N PHE A 181 -16.34 13.58 2.29
CA PHE A 181 -15.56 12.34 2.24
C PHE A 181 -16.33 11.13 2.77
N LYS A 182 -17.64 11.26 3.05
CA LYS A 182 -18.47 10.18 3.59
C LYS A 182 -18.36 8.88 2.76
N PRO A 183 -18.37 8.90 1.41
CA PRO A 183 -18.18 7.67 0.63
C PRO A 183 -16.80 7.02 0.86
N LEU A 184 -15.74 7.81 0.86
CA LEU A 184 -14.37 7.32 1.11
C LEU A 184 -14.24 6.74 2.52
N ILE A 185 -14.88 7.35 3.52
CA ILE A 185 -14.90 6.85 4.89
C ILE A 185 -15.61 5.50 4.98
N ILE A 186 -16.73 5.32 4.28
CA ILE A 186 -17.45 4.04 4.29
C ILE A 186 -16.59 2.93 3.70
N LEU A 187 -15.94 3.18 2.56
CA LEU A 187 -15.02 2.23 1.94
C LEU A 187 -13.83 1.93 2.87
N GLY A 188 -13.21 2.96 3.43
CA GLY A 188 -12.04 2.84 4.29
C GLY A 188 -12.30 2.22 5.66
N GLN A 189 -13.56 2.19 6.13
CA GLN A 189 -13.93 1.52 7.38
C GLN A 189 -13.95 -0.01 7.28
N GLN A 190 -14.06 -0.56 6.06
CA GLN A 190 -14.15 -2.00 5.81
C GLN A 190 -13.10 -2.44 4.77
N PRO A 191 -11.79 -2.15 5.00
CA PRO A 191 -10.77 -2.31 3.99
C PRO A 191 -10.56 -3.77 3.58
N LEU A 192 -10.64 -4.72 4.54
CA LEU A 192 -10.50 -6.14 4.24
C LEU A 192 -11.71 -6.67 3.46
N PHE A 193 -12.93 -6.32 3.88
CA PHE A 193 -14.13 -6.69 3.13
C PHE A 193 -14.11 -6.13 1.70
N PHE A 194 -13.76 -4.85 1.53
CA PHE A 194 -13.55 -4.26 0.20
C PHE A 194 -12.50 -5.04 -0.60
N TYR A 195 -11.36 -5.36 0.02
CA TYR A 195 -10.28 -6.11 -0.60
C TYR A 195 -10.73 -7.50 -1.08
N VAL A 196 -11.52 -8.23 -0.30
CA VAL A 196 -11.97 -9.56 -0.71
C VAL A 196 -13.00 -9.45 -1.84
N ILE A 197 -14.02 -8.59 -1.68
CA ILE A 197 -15.13 -8.51 -2.64
C ILE A 197 -14.70 -7.95 -3.99
N HIS A 198 -13.80 -6.95 -4.03
CA HIS A 198 -13.40 -6.37 -5.33
C HIS A 198 -12.67 -7.37 -6.22
N ILE A 199 -11.90 -8.32 -5.65
CA ILE A 199 -11.24 -9.38 -6.43
C ILE A 199 -12.29 -10.20 -7.17
N TYR A 200 -13.27 -10.76 -6.46
CA TYR A 200 -14.32 -11.57 -7.08
C TYR A 200 -15.17 -10.76 -8.05
N LEU A 201 -15.50 -9.52 -7.70
CA LEU A 201 -16.31 -8.65 -8.55
C LEU A 201 -15.60 -8.34 -9.87
N ILE A 202 -14.34 -7.92 -9.82
CA ILE A 202 -13.54 -7.63 -11.03
C ILE A 202 -13.38 -8.89 -11.87
N HIS A 203 -13.12 -10.05 -11.26
CA HIS A 203 -12.99 -11.32 -11.99
C HIS A 203 -14.30 -11.72 -12.65
N LEU A 204 -15.43 -11.62 -11.94
CA LEU A 204 -16.75 -11.91 -12.50
C LEU A 204 -17.07 -10.97 -13.66
N THR A 205 -16.84 -9.66 -13.50
CA THR A 205 -17.02 -8.69 -14.58
C THR A 205 -16.12 -9.01 -15.76
N ALA A 206 -14.84 -9.34 -15.54
CA ALA A 206 -13.93 -9.76 -16.60
C ALA A 206 -14.43 -11.01 -17.34
N ILE A 207 -14.96 -12.01 -16.62
CA ILE A 207 -15.55 -13.22 -17.21
C ILE A 207 -16.75 -12.85 -18.10
N LEU A 208 -17.68 -12.04 -17.59
CA LEU A 208 -18.89 -11.65 -18.32
C LEU A 208 -18.55 -10.85 -19.59
N PHE A 209 -17.63 -9.89 -19.50
CA PHE A 209 -17.20 -9.10 -20.64
C PHE A 209 -16.41 -9.93 -21.66
N ALA A 210 -15.64 -10.93 -21.20
CA ALA A 210 -14.93 -11.86 -22.07
C ALA A 210 -15.89 -12.80 -22.80
N LEU A 211 -16.88 -13.38 -22.10
CA LEU A 211 -17.92 -14.22 -22.69
C LEU A 211 -18.75 -13.44 -23.72
N TYR A 212 -19.12 -12.21 -23.40
CA TYR A 212 -19.91 -11.37 -24.30
C TYR A 212 -19.16 -11.04 -25.60
N ARG A 213 -17.86 -10.75 -25.51
CA ARG A 213 -17.07 -10.28 -26.66
C ARG A 213 -16.38 -11.38 -27.46
N TYR A 214 -15.91 -12.43 -26.79
CA TYR A 214 -15.05 -13.46 -27.36
C TYR A 214 -15.60 -14.88 -27.16
N GLY A 215 -16.78 -15.05 -26.54
CA GLY A 215 -17.32 -16.36 -26.22
C GLY A 215 -16.45 -17.12 -25.21
N ILE A 216 -16.33 -18.44 -25.38
CA ILE A 216 -15.62 -19.33 -24.44
C ILE A 216 -14.10 -19.36 -24.71
N GLU A 217 -13.63 -18.87 -25.86
CA GLU A 217 -12.22 -18.95 -26.26
C GLU A 217 -11.23 -18.38 -25.22
N PRO A 218 -11.52 -17.26 -24.51
CA PRO A 218 -10.61 -16.76 -23.48
C PRO A 218 -10.37 -17.70 -22.30
N PHE A 219 -11.29 -18.64 -22.08
CA PHE A 219 -11.23 -19.61 -20.97
C PHE A 219 -10.54 -20.92 -21.37
N THR A 220 -10.29 -21.13 -22.66
CA THR A 220 -9.49 -22.27 -23.16
C THR A 220 -8.00 -21.93 -23.25
N PHE A 221 -7.62 -20.66 -23.02
CA PHE A 221 -6.22 -20.28 -22.87
C PHE A 221 -5.63 -21.01 -21.66
N SER A 222 -4.82 -22.04 -21.93
CA SER A 222 -4.19 -22.94 -20.95
C SER A 222 -3.16 -22.25 -20.04
N GLN A 223 -2.95 -20.94 -20.18
CA GLN A 223 -2.02 -20.17 -19.39
C GLN A 223 -2.75 -19.06 -18.65
N VAL A 224 -2.99 -19.30 -17.37
CA VAL A 224 -3.21 -18.26 -16.37
C VAL A 224 -1.96 -17.38 -16.35
N GLY A 225 -1.92 -16.35 -17.19
CA GLY A 225 -0.81 -15.40 -17.25
C GLY A 225 -0.37 -15.02 -18.66
N ILE A 226 -0.84 -13.84 -19.10
CA ILE A 226 -0.18 -12.83 -19.95
C ILE A 226 0.37 -13.22 -21.34
N SER A 227 0.75 -14.46 -21.63
CA SER A 227 1.65 -14.74 -22.75
C SER A 227 0.98 -14.92 -24.13
N TRP A 228 -0.36 -15.00 -24.20
CA TRP A 228 -1.05 -14.99 -25.49
C TRP A 228 -2.42 -14.34 -25.38
N LYS A 229 -2.53 -13.11 -25.88
CA LYS A 229 -3.79 -12.39 -26.05
C LYS A 229 -3.85 -11.89 -27.50
N PRO A 230 -4.97 -12.08 -28.22
CA PRO A 230 -5.16 -11.45 -29.53
C PRO A 230 -4.87 -9.95 -29.48
N LYS A 231 -4.41 -9.36 -30.58
CA LYS A 231 -4.12 -7.91 -30.64
C LYS A 231 -5.34 -7.04 -30.30
N GLU A 232 -6.54 -7.57 -30.50
CA GLU A 232 -7.81 -6.91 -30.20
C GLU A 232 -8.40 -7.31 -28.84
N PHE A 233 -7.60 -7.93 -27.97
CA PHE A 233 -8.05 -8.38 -26.65
C PHE A 233 -8.09 -7.22 -25.65
N GLY A 234 -9.26 -6.98 -25.08
CA GLY A 234 -9.48 -5.95 -24.07
C GLY A 234 -10.29 -4.76 -24.59
N TYR A 235 -10.34 -3.71 -23.79
CA TYR A 235 -11.08 -2.48 -24.07
C TYR A 235 -10.13 -1.28 -23.99
N ASP A 236 -10.46 -0.22 -24.72
CA ASP A 236 -9.72 1.03 -24.65
C ASP A 236 -9.81 1.66 -23.26
N LEU A 237 -8.82 2.49 -22.93
CA LEU A 237 -8.71 3.16 -21.63
C LEU A 237 -10.01 3.84 -21.14
N PRO A 238 -10.79 4.57 -21.97
CA PRO A 238 -12.03 5.20 -21.51
C PRO A 238 -13.06 4.20 -21.00
N ILE A 239 -13.20 3.05 -21.67
CA ILE A 239 -14.14 2.00 -21.28
C ILE A 239 -13.65 1.33 -19.99
N VAL A 240 -12.34 1.08 -19.87
CA VAL A 240 -11.75 0.55 -18.63
C VAL A 240 -12.03 1.48 -17.45
N TYR A 241 -11.87 2.79 -17.62
CA TYR A 241 -12.19 3.76 -16.58
C TYR A 241 -13.69 3.80 -16.23
N LEU A 242 -14.57 3.66 -17.22
CA LEU A 242 -16.00 3.56 -16.98
C LEU A 242 -16.35 2.32 -16.15
N ILE A 243 -15.83 1.15 -16.52
CA ILE A 243 -16.02 -0.11 -15.78
C ILE A 243 -15.48 0.04 -14.36
N TRP A 244 -14.28 0.62 -14.21
CA TRP A 244 -13.69 0.87 -12.91
C TRP A 244 -14.57 1.75 -12.01
N LEU A 245 -15.12 2.85 -12.54
CA LEU A 245 -16.06 3.71 -11.80
C LEU A 245 -17.32 2.96 -11.38
N LEU A 246 -17.89 2.13 -12.26
CA LEU A 246 -19.06 1.31 -11.97
C LEU A 246 -18.77 0.29 -10.85
N ILE A 247 -17.60 -0.36 -10.89
CA ILE A 247 -17.16 -1.30 -9.86
C ILE A 247 -17.01 -0.59 -8.51
N ILE A 248 -16.37 0.58 -8.47
CA ILE A 248 -16.23 1.37 -7.24
C ILE A 248 -17.60 1.79 -6.68
N PHE A 249 -18.53 2.22 -7.55
CA PHE A 249 -19.89 2.56 -7.15
C PHE A 249 -20.65 1.37 -6.55
N LEU A 250 -20.54 0.19 -7.18
CA LEU A 250 -21.17 -1.03 -6.66
C LEU A 250 -20.56 -1.45 -5.32
N LEU A 251 -19.22 -1.42 -5.20
CA LEU A 251 -18.51 -1.71 -3.95
C LEU A 251 -18.91 -0.75 -2.84
N TYR A 252 -19.14 0.53 -3.14
CA TYR A 252 -19.65 1.49 -2.18
C TYR A 252 -21.01 1.07 -1.61
N ILE A 253 -21.96 0.65 -2.46
CA ILE A 253 -23.28 0.17 -2.02
C ILE A 253 -23.13 -1.07 -1.11
N ILE A 254 -22.31 -2.03 -1.53
CA ILE A 254 -22.08 -3.27 -0.78
C ILE A 254 -21.41 -2.98 0.57
N CYS A 255 -20.40 -2.09 0.60
CA CYS A 255 -19.70 -1.69 1.83
C CYS A 255 -20.60 -0.89 2.78
N ASP A 256 -21.45 0.00 2.28
CA ASP A 256 -22.42 0.72 3.11
C ASP A 256 -23.43 -0.22 3.76
N TRP A 257 -23.93 -1.20 3.00
CA TRP A 257 -24.78 -2.26 3.53
C TRP A 257 -24.06 -3.08 4.61
N PHE A 258 -22.83 -3.50 4.35
CA PHE A 258 -22.03 -4.29 5.30
C PHE A 258 -21.73 -3.50 6.58
N ALA A 259 -21.39 -2.20 6.46
CA ALA A 259 -21.17 -1.32 7.60
C ALA A 259 -22.43 -1.20 8.49
N LYS A 260 -23.63 -1.13 7.89
CA LYS A 260 -24.91 -1.15 8.63
C LYS A 260 -25.17 -2.52 9.28
N TYR A 261 -24.89 -3.61 8.57
CA TYR A 261 -25.04 -4.98 9.09
C TYR A 261 -24.15 -5.22 10.31
N LYS A 262 -22.86 -4.84 10.22
CA LYS A 262 -21.87 -4.96 11.29
C LYS A 262 -22.29 -4.17 12.54
N LYS A 263 -22.82 -2.96 12.37
CA LYS A 263 -23.38 -2.16 13.48
C LYS A 263 -24.55 -2.84 14.19
N LYS A 264 -25.41 -3.56 13.46
CA LYS A 264 -26.57 -4.27 14.02
C LYS A 264 -26.19 -5.58 14.71
N HIS A 265 -25.06 -6.20 14.37
CA HIS A 265 -24.66 -7.52 14.85
C HIS A 265 -23.31 -7.54 15.58
N ARG A 266 -23.08 -6.59 16.49
CA ARG A 266 -21.81 -6.42 17.24
C ARG A 266 -21.36 -7.63 18.07
N GLY A 267 -22.20 -8.65 18.25
CA GLY A 267 -21.87 -9.85 19.03
C GLY A 267 -21.11 -10.96 18.29
N LYS A 268 -20.85 -10.82 16.98
CA LYS A 268 -20.13 -11.86 16.21
C LYS A 268 -18.65 -11.51 16.09
N TRP A 269 -17.78 -12.35 16.65
CA TRP A 269 -16.33 -12.12 16.69
C TRP A 269 -15.69 -11.94 15.29
N TRP A 270 -16.14 -12.70 14.29
CA TRP A 270 -15.60 -12.64 12.93
C TRP A 270 -15.91 -11.33 12.20
N LEU A 271 -16.98 -10.62 12.57
CA LEU A 271 -17.33 -9.32 12.00
C LEU A 271 -16.35 -8.22 12.41
N ASN A 272 -15.55 -8.41 13.47
CA ASN A 272 -14.54 -7.43 13.86
C ASN A 272 -13.32 -7.46 12.94
N TYR A 273 -13.06 -8.60 12.30
CA TYR A 273 -11.91 -8.81 11.42
C TYR A 273 -12.20 -8.43 9.96
N LEU A 274 -13.45 -8.55 9.51
CA LEU A 274 -13.93 -8.16 8.17
C LEU A 274 -14.48 -6.74 8.14
#